data_AF-A0A1V4BVI1-F1
#
_entry.id   AF-A0A1V4BVI1-F1
#
_cell.length_a   1.000
_cell.length_b   1.000
_cell.length_c   1.000
_cell.angle_alpha   90.00
_cell.angle_beta   90.00
_cell.angle_gamma   90.00
#
_symmetry.space_group_name_H-M   'P 1'
#
loop_
_entity.id
_entity.type
_entity.pdbx_description
1 polymer ?
#
loop_
_entity_poly.entity_id
_entity_poly.type
_entity_poly.pdbx_seq_one_letter_code
_entity_poly.pdbx_strand_id
1 'polypeptide(L)'
;MLLLFPAPARAEVWHQSNGNSQDVNPPLVGPVYDLGGGGTDVDRAIQWAIDQVRGCQDCSKTVDLVVLRFLTDEDQEAWDRSKKQPDIKNDYLKYHSLLLDPQQRLQGLDSIETYVFTNPARQEAEQPQIAQAIEKAEVVFLAGGDQCKYARNFKGTGIEAAIESVQARGGAIGGTSAGAMIQGEWIFNACSDAVISDDALADPYEDILFTDNLFQWLALKGTIVDTHFYQDDRMGRAMAFVARLLRDGITPRALAIGIDEGTSLVINQQGMAQVMANERDGSAYLILGDHQPEVCERNKPLSFSNYRVWRVRNGQTFDLKNIPATDYYQVSVKRGRISSSNPYRG
;
A
#
# COMPACT_ATOMS: atom_id res chain seq x y z
N MET A 1 -11.46 -44.11 -25.71
CA MET A 1 -11.12 -43.49 -24.41
C MET A 1 -11.42 -42.00 -24.54
N LEU A 2 -12.60 -41.57 -24.10
CA LEU A 2 -13.01 -40.17 -24.16
C LEU A 2 -12.24 -39.42 -23.06
N LEU A 3 -11.32 -38.54 -23.44
CA LEU A 3 -10.67 -37.62 -22.52
C LEU A 3 -11.68 -36.51 -22.18
N LEU A 4 -12.36 -36.67 -21.04
CA LEU A 4 -13.09 -35.57 -20.40
C LEU A 4 -12.05 -34.64 -19.79
N PHE A 5 -11.75 -33.54 -20.49
CA PHE A 5 -11.09 -32.41 -19.85
C PHE A 5 -12.09 -31.82 -18.85
N PRO A 6 -11.75 -31.67 -17.56
CA PRO A 6 -12.58 -30.88 -16.66
C PRO A 6 -12.70 -29.48 -17.27
N ALA A 7 -13.93 -28.97 -17.39
CA ALA A 7 -14.13 -27.57 -17.74
C ALA A 7 -13.31 -26.72 -16.75
N PRO A 8 -12.61 -25.67 -17.21
CA PRO A 8 -11.91 -24.79 -16.29
C PRO A 8 -12.93 -24.30 -15.26
N ALA A 9 -12.58 -24.43 -13.97
CA ALA A 9 -13.36 -23.81 -12.91
C ALA A 9 -13.58 -22.34 -13.27
N ARG A 10 -14.82 -21.84 -13.19
CA ARG A 10 -15.07 -20.42 -13.39
C ARG A 10 -14.28 -19.66 -12.33
N ALA A 11 -13.58 -18.62 -12.74
CA ALA A 11 -13.02 -17.62 -11.84
C ALA A 11 -14.16 -17.01 -11.01
N GLU A 12 -14.14 -17.21 -9.70
CA GLU A 12 -15.19 -16.75 -8.77
C GLU A 12 -14.62 -15.70 -7.83
N VAL A 13 -15.10 -14.46 -7.95
CA VAL A 13 -14.76 -13.39 -7.00
C VAL A 13 -15.83 -13.36 -5.92
N TRP A 14 -15.40 -13.30 -4.66
CA TRP A 14 -16.33 -13.03 -3.58
C TRP A 14 -16.61 -11.53 -3.50
N HIS A 15 -17.89 -11.18 -3.45
CA HIS A 15 -18.35 -9.80 -3.49
C HIS A 15 -19.41 -9.55 -2.40
N GLN A 16 -19.30 -8.40 -1.75
CA GLN A 16 -20.30 -7.89 -0.83
C GLN A 16 -20.54 -6.40 -1.11
N SER A 17 -21.81 -5.98 -1.09
CA SER A 17 -22.17 -4.57 -1.25
C SER A 17 -23.23 -4.14 -0.23
N ASN A 18 -23.10 -2.88 0.19
CA ASN A 18 -24.05 -2.16 1.04
C ASN A 18 -24.23 -0.74 0.46
N GLY A 19 -25.46 -0.28 0.18
CA GLY A 19 -25.73 1.04 -0.43
C GLY A 19 -26.11 0.98 -1.92
N ASN A 20 -26.04 2.11 -2.64
CA ASN A 20 -26.40 2.19 -4.07
C ASN A 20 -25.29 2.79 -4.95
N SER A 21 -24.38 1.94 -5.44
CA SER A 21 -23.23 2.35 -6.28
C SER A 21 -23.53 2.89 -7.70
N GLN A 22 -24.78 3.24 -7.99
CA GLN A 22 -25.21 3.70 -9.31
C GLN A 22 -25.64 5.17 -9.34
N ASP A 23 -25.78 5.86 -8.20
CA ASP A 23 -26.51 7.14 -8.14
C ASP A 23 -25.69 8.38 -7.79
N VAL A 24 -24.39 8.23 -7.48
CA VAL A 24 -23.50 9.36 -7.19
C VAL A 24 -22.41 9.54 -8.24
N ASN A 25 -22.12 10.80 -8.56
CA ASN A 25 -20.95 11.22 -9.35
C ASN A 25 -20.64 12.69 -9.02
N PRO A 26 -20.26 12.99 -7.77
CA PRO A 26 -20.06 14.36 -7.35
C PRO A 26 -18.76 14.94 -7.92
N PRO A 27 -18.64 16.28 -8.05
CA PRO A 27 -17.34 16.90 -8.29
C PRO A 27 -16.37 16.58 -7.15
N LEU A 28 -15.17 16.08 -7.49
CA LEU A 28 -14.13 15.67 -6.54
C LEU A 28 -13.05 16.74 -6.37
N VAL A 29 -12.44 16.80 -5.19
CA VAL A 29 -11.41 17.79 -4.83
C VAL A 29 -9.99 17.19 -4.79
N GLY A 30 -9.85 15.88 -4.93
CA GLY A 30 -8.56 15.21 -4.94
C GLY A 30 -7.78 15.35 -6.27
N PRO A 31 -6.84 14.44 -6.57
CA PRO A 31 -6.64 13.15 -5.89
C PRO A 31 -6.02 13.30 -4.51
N VAL A 32 -6.31 12.31 -3.65
CA VAL A 32 -5.64 12.15 -2.35
C VAL A 32 -5.20 10.70 -2.16
N TYR A 33 -4.20 10.51 -1.30
CA TYR A 33 -3.63 9.20 -1.01
C TYR A 33 -3.65 8.91 0.49
N ASP A 34 -3.90 7.67 0.86
CA ASP A 34 -3.77 7.14 2.22
C ASP A 34 -2.87 5.91 2.20
N LEU A 35 -1.72 6.01 2.88
CA LEU A 35 -0.74 4.94 3.02
C LEU A 35 -0.73 4.46 4.48
N GLY A 36 -1.50 3.41 4.77
CA GLY A 36 -1.58 2.77 6.08
C GLY A 36 -0.46 1.77 6.34
N GLY A 37 0.16 1.84 7.50
CA GLY A 37 1.25 0.97 7.93
C GLY A 37 0.83 -0.43 8.38
N GLY A 38 -0.45 -0.78 8.33
CA GLY A 38 -0.98 -2.07 8.79
C GLY A 38 -1.42 -2.08 10.25
N GLY A 39 -1.82 -3.26 10.75
CA GLY A 39 -2.41 -3.44 12.07
C GLY A 39 -3.91 -3.17 12.08
N THR A 40 -4.39 -2.35 13.03
CA THR A 40 -5.74 -1.77 12.93
C THR A 40 -5.63 -0.55 12.01
N ASP A 41 -6.41 -0.55 10.93
CA ASP A 41 -6.42 0.59 10.01
C ASP A 41 -6.70 1.88 10.78
N VAL A 42 -6.14 2.98 10.30
CA VAL A 42 -6.40 4.28 10.91
C VAL A 42 -7.72 4.77 10.35
N ASP A 43 -8.84 4.41 10.99
CA ASP A 43 -10.21 4.77 10.54
C ASP A 43 -10.32 6.26 10.18
N ARG A 44 -9.65 7.12 10.95
CA ARG A 44 -9.63 8.57 10.72
C ARG A 44 -8.88 9.00 9.45
N ALA A 45 -7.93 8.22 8.96
CA ALA A 45 -7.23 8.48 7.70
C ALA A 45 -8.11 8.14 6.50
N ILE A 46 -8.85 7.03 6.58
CA ILE A 46 -9.87 6.66 5.59
C ILE A 46 -10.98 7.72 5.57
N GLN A 47 -11.49 8.11 6.75
CA GLN A 47 -12.47 9.20 6.87
C GLN A 47 -11.92 10.51 6.30
N TRP A 48 -10.66 10.85 6.59
CA TRP A 48 -10.03 12.03 6.02
C TRP A 48 -10.01 11.98 4.50
N ALA A 49 -9.65 10.84 3.90
CA ALA A 49 -9.62 10.69 2.45
C ALA A 49 -11.00 10.90 1.83
N ILE A 50 -12.04 10.31 2.44
CA ILE A 50 -13.46 10.51 2.07
C ILE A 50 -13.85 11.99 2.15
N ASP A 51 -13.55 12.66 3.25
CA ASP A 51 -13.88 14.08 3.44
C ASP A 51 -13.13 14.98 2.44
N GLN A 52 -11.87 14.66 2.14
CA GLN A 52 -11.08 15.38 1.15
C GLN A 52 -11.70 15.25 -0.24
N VAL A 53 -12.05 14.05 -0.71
CA VAL A 53 -12.65 13.90 -2.05
C VAL A 53 -14.03 14.53 -2.13
N ARG A 54 -14.81 14.46 -1.04
CA ARG A 54 -16.10 15.15 -0.92
C ARG A 54 -15.92 16.66 -0.92
N GLY A 55 -14.80 17.17 -0.43
CA GLY A 55 -14.55 18.60 -0.21
C GLY A 55 -15.37 19.16 0.96
N CYS A 56 -15.82 18.30 1.87
CA CYS A 56 -16.63 18.66 3.02
C CYS A 56 -16.53 17.57 4.10
N GLN A 57 -16.77 17.95 5.35
CA GLN A 57 -16.92 17.00 6.47
C GLN A 57 -18.41 16.80 6.76
N ASP A 58 -19.13 17.90 7.01
CA ASP A 58 -20.56 17.91 7.35
C ASP A 58 -21.42 18.39 6.17
N CYS A 59 -21.55 17.59 5.12
CA CYS A 59 -22.46 17.90 4.01
C CYS A 59 -23.20 16.67 3.48
N SER A 60 -24.20 16.92 2.62
CA SER A 60 -25.05 15.86 2.04
C SER A 60 -24.42 15.13 0.86
N LYS A 61 -23.25 15.57 0.37
CA LYS A 61 -22.53 14.89 -0.70
C LYS A 61 -22.08 13.52 -0.19
N THR A 62 -22.38 12.46 -0.91
CA THR A 62 -21.92 11.11 -0.63
C THR A 62 -21.00 10.61 -1.73
N VAL A 63 -20.24 9.54 -1.44
CA VAL A 63 -19.28 8.91 -2.35
C VAL A 63 -19.36 7.39 -2.25
N ASP A 64 -18.95 6.71 -3.31
CA ASP A 64 -18.83 5.26 -3.35
C ASP A 64 -17.41 4.81 -3.02
N LEU A 65 -17.32 3.79 -2.15
CA LEU A 65 -16.08 3.14 -1.74
C LEU A 65 -16.01 1.71 -2.31
N VAL A 66 -14.94 1.42 -3.05
CA VAL A 66 -14.59 0.06 -3.45
C VAL A 66 -13.36 -0.41 -2.68
N VAL A 67 -13.48 -1.53 -1.99
CA VAL A 67 -12.40 -2.22 -1.29
C VAL A 67 -11.95 -3.43 -2.11
N LEU A 68 -10.65 -3.51 -2.41
CA LEU A 68 -10.04 -4.64 -3.12
C LEU A 68 -9.13 -5.40 -2.16
N ARG A 69 -9.25 -6.73 -2.15
CA ARG A 69 -8.45 -7.61 -1.28
C ARG A 69 -8.17 -8.94 -1.95
N PHE A 70 -7.05 -9.58 -1.62
CA PHE A 70 -6.79 -10.98 -1.97
C PHE A 70 -7.01 -11.88 -0.76
N LEU A 71 -7.42 -13.13 -1.00
CA LEU A 71 -7.28 -14.16 0.03
C LEU A 71 -5.81 -14.34 0.42
N THR A 72 -5.56 -14.61 1.70
CA THR A 72 -4.24 -15.10 2.13
C THR A 72 -4.00 -16.49 1.54
N ASP A 73 -2.74 -16.94 1.49
CA ASP A 73 -2.44 -18.28 0.98
C ASP A 73 -3.06 -19.37 1.86
N GLU A 74 -3.03 -19.20 3.18
CA GLU A 74 -3.69 -20.10 4.13
C GLU A 74 -5.20 -20.17 3.88
N ASP A 75 -5.84 -19.02 3.67
CA ASP A 75 -7.27 -18.94 3.37
C ASP A 75 -7.61 -19.59 2.03
N GLN A 76 -6.75 -19.38 1.02
CA GLN A 76 -6.92 -19.99 -0.30
C GLN A 76 -6.81 -21.51 -0.21
N GLU A 77 -5.84 -22.04 0.55
CA GLU A 77 -5.73 -23.48 0.77
C GLU A 77 -6.96 -24.04 1.51
N ALA A 78 -7.49 -23.32 2.50
CA ALA A 78 -8.69 -23.70 3.21
C ALA A 78 -9.93 -23.71 2.28
N TRP A 79 -10.04 -22.72 1.39
CA TRP A 79 -11.05 -22.65 0.33
C TRP A 79 -10.95 -23.86 -0.60
N ASP A 80 -9.77 -24.14 -1.13
CA ASP A 80 -9.53 -25.20 -2.10
C ASP A 80 -9.83 -26.60 -1.51
N ARG A 81 -9.48 -26.82 -0.22
CA ARG A 81 -9.75 -28.09 0.49
C ARG A 81 -11.24 -28.35 0.68
N SER A 82 -12.01 -27.32 1.03
CA SER A 82 -13.41 -27.48 1.40
C SER A 82 -14.37 -27.45 0.21
N LYS A 83 -13.94 -26.89 -0.95
CA LYS A 83 -14.77 -26.61 -2.13
C LYS A 83 -16.11 -25.92 -1.81
N LYS A 84 -16.17 -25.29 -0.64
CA LYS A 84 -17.27 -24.47 -0.14
C LYS A 84 -16.66 -23.11 0.12
N GLN A 85 -17.45 -22.06 -0.08
CA GLN A 85 -17.11 -20.76 0.49
C GLN A 85 -16.87 -20.99 1.99
N PRO A 86 -15.65 -20.85 2.50
CA PRO A 86 -15.36 -21.19 3.88
C PRO A 86 -16.12 -20.21 4.77
N ASP A 87 -16.20 -20.54 6.06
CA ASP A 87 -16.57 -19.58 7.09
C ASP A 87 -15.54 -18.42 7.24
N ILE A 88 -14.60 -18.30 6.28
CA ILE A 88 -13.82 -17.11 5.87
C ILE A 88 -14.69 -15.87 5.70
N LYS A 89 -16.01 -16.04 5.55
CA LYS A 89 -16.98 -15.00 5.84
C LYS A 89 -16.62 -14.20 7.08
N ASN A 90 -16.22 -14.80 8.21
CA ASN A 90 -16.08 -14.02 9.44
C ASN A 90 -14.97 -12.95 9.40
N ASP A 91 -13.77 -13.21 8.91
CA ASP A 91 -12.70 -12.19 8.94
C ASP A 91 -12.79 -11.17 7.79
N TYR A 92 -13.24 -11.58 6.61
CA TYR A 92 -13.41 -10.68 5.47
C TYR A 92 -14.72 -9.89 5.58
N LEU A 93 -15.80 -10.51 6.07
CA LEU A 93 -16.97 -9.76 6.53
C LEU A 93 -16.61 -8.88 7.71
N LYS A 94 -15.73 -9.28 8.63
CA LYS A 94 -15.33 -8.42 9.76
C LYS A 94 -14.64 -7.17 9.25
N TYR A 95 -13.73 -7.27 8.29
CA TYR A 95 -13.14 -6.07 7.66
C TYR A 95 -14.22 -5.17 7.03
N HIS A 96 -15.09 -5.74 6.19
CA HIS A 96 -16.20 -4.99 5.59
C HIS A 96 -17.18 -4.42 6.64
N SER A 97 -17.43 -5.16 7.72
CA SER A 97 -18.34 -4.79 8.80
C SER A 97 -17.72 -3.76 9.74
N LEU A 98 -16.40 -3.74 9.91
CA LEU A 98 -15.68 -2.70 10.67
C LEU A 98 -15.84 -1.35 9.98
N LEU A 99 -15.72 -1.30 8.65
CA LEU A 99 -15.99 -0.09 7.86
C LEU A 99 -17.45 0.40 7.99
N LEU A 100 -18.35 -0.51 8.37
CA LEU A 100 -19.78 -0.24 8.59
C LEU A 100 -20.16 -0.13 10.08
N ASP A 101 -19.25 -0.35 11.02
CA ASP A 101 -19.54 -0.42 12.45
C ASP A 101 -20.10 0.93 12.92
N PRO A 102 -21.30 1.00 13.52
CA PRO A 102 -21.89 2.27 13.98
C PRO A 102 -21.00 3.13 14.89
N GLN A 103 -20.02 2.54 15.59
CA GLN A 103 -19.05 3.26 16.42
C GLN A 103 -17.81 3.76 15.65
N GLN A 104 -17.53 3.18 14.47
CA GLN A 104 -16.41 3.53 13.57
C GLN A 104 -16.89 3.91 12.16
N ARG A 105 -18.20 4.14 11.98
CA ARG A 105 -18.84 4.21 10.67
C ARG A 105 -18.27 5.38 9.89
N LEU A 106 -17.69 5.06 8.75
CA LEU A 106 -17.29 6.05 7.77
C LEU A 106 -18.52 6.88 7.34
N GLN A 107 -18.42 8.18 7.50
CA GLN A 107 -19.46 9.13 7.15
C GLN A 107 -19.31 9.60 5.72
N GLY A 108 -20.44 9.90 5.08
CA GLY A 108 -20.45 10.38 3.69
C GLY A 108 -20.32 9.29 2.63
N LEU A 109 -20.46 8.02 2.99
CA LEU A 109 -20.57 6.94 2.01
C LEU A 109 -22.02 6.79 1.53
N ASP A 110 -22.20 6.67 0.20
CA ASP A 110 -23.44 6.16 -0.38
C ASP A 110 -23.43 4.63 -0.37
N SER A 111 -22.38 4.06 -0.96
CA SER A 111 -22.14 2.63 -0.95
C SER A 111 -20.73 2.22 -0.57
N ILE A 112 -20.62 0.98 -0.12
CA ILE A 112 -19.38 0.24 -0.01
C ILE A 112 -19.51 -1.09 -0.73
N GLU A 113 -18.57 -1.37 -1.63
CA GLU A 113 -18.42 -2.66 -2.28
C GLU A 113 -17.07 -3.27 -1.93
N THR A 114 -17.01 -4.56 -1.64
CA THR A 114 -15.76 -5.28 -1.35
C THR A 114 -15.63 -6.46 -2.29
N TYR A 115 -14.52 -6.51 -3.01
CA TYR A 115 -14.14 -7.61 -3.87
C TYR A 115 -12.94 -8.35 -3.28
N VAL A 116 -13.11 -9.66 -3.09
CA VAL A 116 -12.06 -10.56 -2.62
C VAL A 116 -11.68 -11.50 -3.75
N PHE A 117 -10.46 -11.30 -4.25
CA PHE A 117 -9.85 -12.13 -5.28
C PHE A 117 -9.33 -13.43 -4.67
N THR A 118 -9.63 -14.54 -5.34
CA THR A 118 -9.34 -15.92 -4.94
C THR A 118 -8.37 -16.58 -5.94
N ASN A 119 -8.78 -17.64 -6.64
CA ASN A 119 -7.97 -18.40 -7.58
C ASN A 119 -8.83 -18.86 -8.79
N PRO A 120 -8.40 -18.60 -10.04
CA PRO A 120 -7.19 -17.88 -10.45
C PRO A 120 -7.38 -16.35 -10.45
N ALA A 121 -6.71 -15.68 -9.50
CA ALA A 121 -6.87 -14.25 -9.23
C ALA A 121 -6.62 -13.34 -10.44
N ARG A 122 -5.73 -13.73 -11.36
CA ARG A 122 -5.50 -12.97 -12.60
C ARG A 122 -6.75 -12.97 -13.49
N GLN A 123 -7.40 -14.13 -13.67
CA GLN A 123 -8.59 -14.22 -14.50
C GLN A 123 -9.76 -13.47 -13.88
N GLU A 124 -9.84 -13.47 -12.56
CA GLU A 124 -10.79 -12.66 -11.79
C GLU A 124 -10.54 -11.16 -11.99
N ALA A 125 -9.28 -10.72 -11.95
CA ALA A 125 -8.92 -9.32 -12.19
C ALA A 125 -9.18 -8.85 -13.64
N GLU A 126 -9.36 -9.77 -14.58
CA GLU A 126 -9.74 -9.49 -15.98
C GLU A 126 -11.27 -9.43 -16.17
N GLN A 127 -12.06 -9.61 -15.11
CA GLN A 127 -13.52 -9.53 -15.19
C GLN A 127 -14.00 -8.08 -15.37
N PRO A 128 -14.63 -7.72 -16.51
CA PRO A 128 -14.95 -6.32 -16.81
C PRO A 128 -15.89 -5.66 -15.80
N GLN A 129 -16.80 -6.43 -15.19
CA GLN A 129 -17.73 -5.89 -14.19
C GLN A 129 -17.02 -5.30 -12.96
N ILE A 130 -15.85 -5.83 -12.57
CA ILE A 130 -15.11 -5.33 -11.40
C ILE A 130 -14.43 -4.00 -11.76
N ALA A 131 -13.78 -3.95 -12.93
CA ALA A 131 -13.22 -2.70 -13.44
C ALA A 131 -14.30 -1.61 -13.56
N GLN A 132 -15.50 -1.93 -14.07
CA GLN A 132 -16.61 -0.99 -14.16
C GLN A 132 -17.12 -0.50 -12.80
N ALA A 133 -17.09 -1.33 -11.76
CA ALA A 133 -17.43 -0.91 -10.41
C ALA A 133 -16.38 0.06 -9.85
N ILE A 134 -15.09 -0.24 -10.04
CA ILE A 134 -13.99 0.64 -9.66
C ILE A 134 -14.08 1.98 -10.40
N GLU A 135 -14.30 1.96 -11.72
CA GLU A 135 -14.40 3.17 -12.55
C GLU A 135 -15.50 4.14 -12.06
N LYS A 136 -16.57 3.61 -11.46
CA LYS A 136 -17.68 4.41 -10.92
C LYS A 136 -17.41 4.94 -9.51
N ALA A 137 -16.54 4.30 -8.74
CA ALA A 137 -16.26 4.71 -7.37
C ALA A 137 -15.49 6.05 -7.30
N GLU A 138 -15.58 6.73 -6.16
CA GLU A 138 -14.76 7.90 -5.85
C GLU A 138 -13.60 7.57 -4.91
N VAL A 139 -13.72 6.46 -4.16
CA VAL A 139 -12.69 5.99 -3.24
C VAL A 139 -12.38 4.54 -3.56
N VAL A 140 -11.10 4.23 -3.73
CA VAL A 140 -10.60 2.85 -3.82
C VAL A 140 -9.70 2.60 -2.62
N PHE A 141 -9.93 1.50 -1.91
CA PHE A 141 -9.09 1.07 -0.80
C PHE A 141 -8.49 -0.31 -1.06
N LEU A 142 -7.16 -0.39 -1.03
CA LEU A 142 -6.38 -1.61 -1.25
C LEU A 142 -6.04 -2.22 0.12
N ALA A 143 -6.67 -3.34 0.46
CA ALA A 143 -6.48 -3.95 1.77
C ALA A 143 -5.09 -4.62 1.93
N GLY A 144 -4.74 -4.98 3.16
CA GLY A 144 -3.55 -5.78 3.45
C GLY A 144 -3.58 -7.18 2.82
N GLY A 145 -2.43 -7.86 2.82
CA GLY A 145 -2.24 -9.16 2.18
C GLY A 145 -0.83 -9.27 1.62
N ASP A 146 -0.71 -9.75 0.39
CA ASP A 146 0.56 -9.90 -0.32
C ASP A 146 0.66 -8.93 -1.50
N GLN A 147 1.64 -8.03 -1.46
CA GLN A 147 1.90 -7.05 -2.52
C GLN A 147 2.31 -7.70 -3.85
N CYS A 148 2.88 -8.91 -3.84
CA CYS A 148 3.14 -9.69 -5.05
C CYS A 148 1.83 -10.08 -5.76
N LYS A 149 0.78 -10.46 -5.02
CA LYS A 149 -0.54 -10.76 -5.62
C LYS A 149 -1.13 -9.52 -6.31
N TYR A 150 -1.07 -8.35 -5.69
CA TYR A 150 -1.51 -7.12 -6.32
C TYR A 150 -0.71 -6.83 -7.60
N ALA A 151 0.61 -6.77 -7.50
CA ALA A 151 1.48 -6.47 -8.65
C ALA A 151 1.29 -7.46 -9.82
N ARG A 152 1.21 -8.77 -9.53
CA ARG A 152 1.07 -9.82 -10.55
C ARG A 152 -0.31 -9.83 -11.20
N ASN A 153 -1.37 -9.59 -10.43
CA ASN A 153 -2.74 -9.78 -10.90
C ASN A 153 -3.39 -8.50 -11.41
N PHE A 154 -2.97 -7.31 -10.99
CA PHE A 154 -3.53 -6.05 -11.46
C PHE A 154 -2.74 -5.43 -12.60
N LYS A 155 -1.40 -5.56 -12.62
CA LYS A 155 -0.59 -4.95 -13.68
C LYS A 155 -0.97 -5.48 -15.07
N GLY A 156 -1.27 -4.57 -15.98
CA GLY A 156 -1.73 -4.80 -17.34
C GLY A 156 -3.19 -5.26 -17.46
N THR A 157 -4.03 -5.12 -16.42
CA THR A 157 -5.45 -5.50 -16.47
C THR A 157 -6.38 -4.29 -16.48
N GLY A 158 -7.66 -4.52 -16.73
CA GLY A 158 -8.69 -3.49 -16.61
C GLY A 158 -8.81 -2.89 -15.20
N ILE A 159 -8.39 -3.61 -14.16
CA ILE A 159 -8.40 -3.09 -12.77
C ILE A 159 -7.36 -1.99 -12.58
N GLU A 160 -6.13 -2.16 -13.09
CA GLU A 160 -5.11 -1.11 -13.03
C GLU A 160 -5.62 0.18 -13.68
N ALA A 161 -6.13 0.08 -14.91
CA ALA A 161 -6.68 1.22 -15.64
C ALA A 161 -7.88 1.86 -14.92
N ALA A 162 -8.75 1.04 -14.31
CA ALA A 162 -9.89 1.54 -13.55
C ALA A 162 -9.46 2.34 -12.31
N ILE A 163 -8.48 1.84 -11.54
CA ILE A 163 -7.92 2.54 -10.37
C ILE A 163 -7.26 3.85 -10.79
N GLU A 164 -6.47 3.84 -11.87
CA GLU A 164 -5.88 5.05 -12.45
C GLU A 164 -6.96 6.06 -12.87
N SER A 165 -8.10 5.60 -13.39
CA SER A 165 -9.21 6.49 -13.75
C SER A 165 -9.84 7.17 -12.53
N VAL A 166 -9.95 6.48 -11.40
CA VAL A 166 -10.45 7.07 -10.14
C VAL A 166 -9.51 8.17 -9.68
N GLN A 167 -8.20 7.90 -9.66
CA GLN A 167 -7.19 8.89 -9.32
C GLN A 167 -7.24 10.10 -10.26
N ALA A 168 -7.32 9.87 -11.58
CA ALA A 168 -7.32 10.92 -12.59
C ALA A 168 -8.56 11.84 -12.51
N ARG A 169 -9.70 11.31 -12.04
CA ARG A 169 -10.93 12.09 -11.79
C ARG A 169 -10.90 12.85 -10.46
N GLY A 170 -9.85 12.71 -9.66
CA GLY A 170 -9.71 13.36 -8.36
C GLY A 170 -10.21 12.54 -7.18
N GLY A 171 -10.36 11.23 -7.34
CA GLY A 171 -10.74 10.30 -6.27
C GLY A 171 -9.61 10.01 -5.28
N ALA A 172 -9.92 9.20 -4.28
CA ALA A 172 -8.99 8.79 -3.24
C ALA A 172 -8.47 7.39 -3.51
N ILE A 173 -7.15 7.21 -3.43
CA ILE A 173 -6.51 5.89 -3.46
C ILE A 173 -5.92 5.64 -2.08
N GLY A 174 -6.56 4.78 -1.32
CA GLY A 174 -6.10 4.35 0.00
C GLY A 174 -5.56 2.93 -0.03
N GLY A 175 -4.76 2.58 0.96
CA GLY A 175 -4.43 1.19 1.21
C GLY A 175 -3.65 0.99 2.50
N THR A 176 -3.60 -0.24 2.97
CA THR A 176 -2.96 -0.63 4.22
C THR A 176 -2.00 -1.79 4.00
N SER A 177 -0.87 -1.82 4.70
CA SER A 177 0.13 -2.88 4.58
C SER A 177 0.55 -3.06 3.10
N ALA A 178 0.38 -4.25 2.53
CA ALA A 178 0.60 -4.51 1.10
C ALA A 178 -0.10 -3.50 0.17
N GLY A 179 -1.33 -3.08 0.48
CA GLY A 179 -2.08 -2.11 -0.32
C GLY A 179 -1.48 -0.69 -0.29
N ALA A 180 -0.75 -0.33 0.77
CA ALA A 180 0.05 0.90 0.80
C ALA A 180 1.36 0.74 0.02
N MET A 181 2.02 -0.41 0.17
CA MET A 181 3.31 -0.70 -0.48
C MET A 181 3.23 -0.62 -2.01
N ILE A 182 2.10 -1.04 -2.60
CA ILE A 182 1.90 -1.05 -4.06
C ILE A 182 1.67 0.33 -4.67
N GLN A 183 1.50 1.38 -3.85
CA GLN A 183 1.30 2.75 -4.33
C GLN A 183 2.63 3.51 -4.54
N GLY A 184 3.75 2.99 -4.04
CA GLY A 184 5.07 3.54 -4.36
C GLY A 184 5.38 3.40 -5.86
N GLU A 185 6.27 4.25 -6.39
CA GLU A 185 6.74 4.10 -7.78
C GLU A 185 7.45 2.76 -7.97
N TRP A 186 8.17 2.30 -6.95
CA TRP A 186 8.77 0.98 -6.89
C TRP A 186 8.15 0.17 -5.75
N ILE A 187 7.87 -1.09 -6.05
CA ILE A 187 7.20 -2.02 -5.15
C ILE A 187 8.16 -3.16 -4.86
N PHE A 188 8.46 -3.38 -3.59
CA PHE A 188 9.17 -4.58 -3.16
C PHE A 188 8.26 -5.81 -3.37
N ASN A 189 8.61 -6.68 -4.31
CA ASN A 189 7.83 -7.87 -4.63
C ASN A 189 8.45 -9.12 -3.99
N ALA A 190 8.07 -9.40 -2.74
CA ALA A 190 8.44 -10.61 -1.99
C ALA A 190 7.73 -11.87 -2.52
N CYS A 191 7.82 -12.14 -3.83
CA CYS A 191 7.13 -13.26 -4.47
C CYS A 191 7.69 -14.65 -4.09
N SER A 192 8.79 -14.70 -3.33
CA SER A 192 9.38 -15.88 -2.70
C SER A 192 9.21 -15.75 -1.19
N ASP A 193 10.20 -15.16 -0.52
CA ASP A 193 10.29 -15.04 0.93
C ASP A 193 10.30 -13.58 1.37
N ALA A 194 9.74 -13.31 2.55
CA ALA A 194 9.83 -12.00 3.17
C ALA A 194 11.29 -11.75 3.58
N VAL A 195 11.83 -10.59 3.19
CA VAL A 195 13.18 -10.20 3.57
C VAL A 195 13.14 -9.43 4.90
N ILE A 196 14.01 -9.79 5.84
CA ILE A 196 14.24 -9.03 7.09
C ILE A 196 15.47 -8.11 6.96
N SER A 197 15.63 -7.16 7.88
CA SER A 197 16.74 -6.19 7.82
C SER A 197 18.12 -6.84 7.86
N ASP A 198 18.35 -7.83 8.72
CA ASP A 198 19.67 -8.47 8.84
C ASP A 198 20.10 -9.13 7.51
N ASP A 199 19.20 -9.86 6.86
CA ASP A 199 19.47 -10.52 5.58
C ASP A 199 19.66 -9.50 4.45
N ALA A 200 18.79 -8.49 4.36
CA ALA A 200 18.90 -7.40 3.38
C ALA A 200 20.23 -6.65 3.46
N LEU A 201 20.75 -6.48 4.68
CA LEU A 201 22.02 -5.80 4.93
C LEU A 201 23.24 -6.73 4.71
N ALA A 202 23.07 -8.05 4.89
CA ALA A 202 24.11 -9.05 4.68
C ALA A 202 24.33 -9.37 3.19
N ASP A 203 23.25 -9.47 2.40
CA ASP A 203 23.28 -9.55 0.94
C ASP A 203 22.13 -8.76 0.31
N PRO A 204 22.38 -7.54 -0.21
CA PRO A 204 21.32 -6.72 -0.79
C PRO A 204 20.78 -7.27 -2.11
N TYR A 205 21.28 -8.40 -2.64
CA TYR A 205 20.80 -9.08 -3.85
C TYR A 205 20.13 -10.45 -3.60
N GLU A 206 19.95 -10.84 -2.34
CA GLU A 206 19.16 -12.00 -1.95
C GLU A 206 17.71 -11.57 -1.71
N ASP A 207 16.78 -12.18 -2.46
CA ASP A 207 15.32 -11.98 -2.38
C ASP A 207 14.77 -10.53 -2.46
N ILE A 208 15.60 -9.57 -2.86
CA ILE A 208 15.18 -8.21 -3.18
C ILE A 208 15.01 -8.04 -4.69
N LEU A 209 13.75 -7.98 -5.09
CA LEU A 209 13.29 -7.64 -6.43
C LEU A 209 12.36 -6.41 -6.34
N PHE A 210 12.20 -5.72 -7.47
CA PHE A 210 11.28 -4.61 -7.59
C PHE A 210 10.34 -4.79 -8.77
N THR A 211 9.06 -4.46 -8.56
CA THR A 211 8.12 -4.17 -9.63
C THR A 211 7.96 -2.66 -9.71
N ASP A 212 7.98 -2.09 -10.91
CA ASP A 212 7.64 -0.69 -11.17
C ASP A 212 6.35 -0.60 -12.01
N ASN A 213 5.93 0.61 -12.39
CA ASN A 213 4.88 0.84 -13.40
C ASN A 213 3.58 0.05 -13.17
N LEU A 214 3.18 -0.15 -11.91
CA LEU A 214 1.81 -0.53 -11.59
C LEU A 214 0.95 0.73 -11.48
N PHE A 215 1.48 1.75 -10.81
CA PHE A 215 0.86 3.07 -10.74
C PHE A 215 1.92 4.16 -10.88
N GLN A 216 1.58 5.25 -11.55
CA GLN A 216 2.48 6.39 -11.77
C GLN A 216 1.96 7.66 -11.09
N TRP A 217 1.81 7.59 -9.77
CA TRP A 217 1.34 8.70 -8.96
C TRP A 217 2.38 9.80 -8.88
N LEU A 218 2.08 10.98 -9.42
CA LEU A 218 2.99 12.13 -9.36
C LEU A 218 3.40 12.49 -7.93
N ALA A 219 2.49 12.34 -6.96
CA ALA A 219 2.75 12.62 -5.56
C ALA A 219 3.73 11.63 -4.90
N LEU A 220 3.83 10.40 -5.43
CA LEU A 220 4.67 9.33 -4.89
C LEU A 220 5.84 8.97 -5.82
N LYS A 221 6.13 9.85 -6.78
CA LYS A 221 7.29 9.72 -7.66
C LYS A 221 8.58 9.73 -6.83
N GLY A 222 9.47 8.81 -7.12
CA GLY A 222 10.75 8.64 -6.46
C GLY A 222 10.66 7.87 -5.15
N THR A 223 9.54 7.18 -4.88
CA THR A 223 9.30 6.54 -3.58
C THR A 223 9.18 5.02 -3.65
N ILE A 224 9.63 4.37 -2.59
CA ILE A 224 9.29 2.99 -2.24
C ILE A 224 8.65 3.00 -0.84
N VAL A 225 7.47 2.38 -0.71
CA VAL A 225 6.72 2.37 0.54
C VAL A 225 6.93 1.05 1.26
N ASP A 226 7.17 1.12 2.57
CA ASP A 226 7.29 -0.01 3.46
C ASP A 226 6.39 0.18 4.69
N THR A 227 5.79 -0.90 5.18
CA THR A 227 4.77 -0.90 6.25
C THR A 227 5.21 -1.78 7.42
N HIS A 228 4.43 -1.85 8.50
CA HIS A 228 4.78 -2.55 9.74
C HIS A 228 6.18 -2.15 10.26
N PHE A 229 6.53 -0.88 10.05
CA PHE A 229 7.93 -0.52 9.84
C PHE A 229 8.80 -0.65 11.08
N TYR A 230 8.43 0.05 12.17
CA TYR A 230 9.11 -0.10 13.45
C TYR A 230 8.89 -1.48 14.08
N GLN A 231 7.69 -2.03 13.94
CA GLN A 231 7.27 -3.29 14.57
C GLN A 231 8.10 -4.49 14.10
N ASP A 232 8.42 -4.53 12.81
CA ASP A 232 9.18 -5.62 12.18
C ASP A 232 10.67 -5.28 11.98
N ASP A 233 11.15 -4.21 12.61
CA ASP A 233 12.52 -3.71 12.46
C ASP A 233 12.97 -3.56 11.00
N ARG A 234 12.21 -2.85 10.16
CA ARG A 234 12.41 -2.78 8.70
C ARG A 234 13.34 -1.66 8.20
N MET A 235 14.01 -0.93 9.10
CA MET A 235 14.94 0.15 8.74
C MET A 235 16.10 -0.32 7.86
N GLY A 236 16.75 -1.42 8.23
CA GLY A 236 17.87 -1.98 7.46
C GLY A 236 17.44 -2.42 6.07
N ARG A 237 16.27 -3.08 5.99
CA ARG A 237 15.66 -3.49 4.72
C ARG A 237 15.36 -2.30 3.81
N ALA A 238 14.70 -1.25 4.32
CA ALA A 238 14.42 -0.06 3.53
C ALA A 238 15.70 0.65 3.06
N MET A 239 16.75 0.67 3.89
CA MET A 239 18.07 1.18 3.48
C MET A 239 18.67 0.35 2.35
N ALA A 240 18.55 -0.98 2.39
CA ALA A 240 18.98 -1.86 1.29
C ALA A 240 18.18 -1.62 0.01
N PHE A 241 16.87 -1.38 0.11
CA PHE A 241 16.04 -1.03 -1.05
C PHE A 241 16.54 0.25 -1.72
N VAL A 242 16.72 1.33 -0.95
CA VAL A 242 17.28 2.59 -1.43
C VAL A 242 18.66 2.37 -2.06
N ALA A 243 19.53 1.58 -1.44
CA ALA A 243 20.85 1.25 -1.99
C ALA A 243 20.75 0.58 -3.36
N ARG A 244 19.86 -0.42 -3.50
CA ARG A 244 19.65 -1.16 -4.74
C ARG A 244 19.08 -0.30 -5.85
N LEU A 245 18.07 0.52 -5.56
CA LEU A 245 17.48 1.46 -6.51
C LEU A 245 18.53 2.43 -7.10
N LEU A 246 19.47 2.89 -6.27
CA LEU A 246 20.57 3.75 -6.72
C LEU A 246 21.65 2.98 -7.47
N ARG A 247 22.08 1.83 -6.92
CA ARG A 247 23.17 1.02 -7.47
C ARG A 247 22.84 0.44 -8.84
N ASP A 248 21.61 -0.03 -9.01
CA ASP A 248 21.14 -0.64 -10.25
C ASP A 248 20.80 0.43 -11.31
N GLY A 249 20.98 1.71 -11.00
CA GLY A 249 20.76 2.82 -11.93
C GLY A 249 19.29 3.09 -12.24
N ILE A 250 18.36 2.58 -11.41
CA ILE A 250 16.91 2.79 -11.57
C ILE A 250 16.56 4.27 -11.36
N THR A 251 17.20 4.90 -10.38
CA THR A 251 17.05 6.33 -10.10
C THR A 251 18.34 6.93 -9.55
N PRO A 252 18.65 8.21 -9.79
CA PRO A 252 19.75 8.91 -9.12
C PRO A 252 19.42 9.29 -7.66
N ARG A 253 18.16 9.17 -7.25
CA ARG A 253 17.67 9.54 -5.91
C ARG A 253 16.46 8.68 -5.53
N ALA A 254 16.49 8.05 -4.37
CA ALA A 254 15.40 7.18 -3.90
C ALA A 254 14.98 7.57 -2.48
N LEU A 255 13.67 7.61 -2.25
CA LEU A 255 13.07 7.88 -0.94
C LEU A 255 12.29 6.65 -0.48
N ALA A 256 12.77 5.97 0.55
CA ALA A 256 11.94 4.99 1.27
C ALA A 256 11.01 5.71 2.26
N ILE A 257 9.75 5.30 2.29
CA ILE A 257 8.74 5.75 3.24
C ILE A 257 8.36 4.55 4.10
N GLY A 258 8.84 4.51 5.34
CA GLY A 258 8.49 3.47 6.31
C GLY A 258 7.35 3.93 7.21
N ILE A 259 6.27 3.16 7.33
CA ILE A 259 5.07 3.54 8.10
C ILE A 259 4.79 2.49 9.18
N ASP A 260 4.69 2.96 10.43
CA ASP A 260 4.40 2.11 11.59
C ASP A 260 2.97 1.56 11.54
N GLU A 261 2.72 0.41 12.18
CA GLU A 261 1.35 -0.06 12.41
C GLU A 261 0.49 0.98 13.14
N GLY A 262 -0.82 0.97 12.88
CA GLY A 262 -1.76 1.95 13.46
C GLY A 262 -1.46 3.39 13.06
N THR A 263 -0.69 3.59 11.98
CA THR A 263 -0.29 4.90 11.44
C THR A 263 -0.54 4.95 9.93
N SER A 264 -0.99 6.10 9.45
CA SER A 264 -1.15 6.43 8.03
C SER A 264 -0.33 7.66 7.68
N LEU A 265 0.28 7.65 6.49
CA LEU A 265 0.76 8.86 5.83
C LEU A 265 -0.27 9.24 4.77
N VAL A 266 -1.02 10.32 5.02
CA VAL A 266 -2.01 10.83 4.08
C VAL A 266 -1.43 11.97 3.25
N ILE A 267 -1.78 12.06 1.97
CA ILE A 267 -1.21 13.05 1.03
C ILE A 267 -2.35 13.72 0.25
N ASN A 268 -2.45 15.04 0.31
CA ASN A 268 -3.49 15.77 -0.40
C ASN A 268 -3.10 16.08 -1.87
N GLN A 269 -4.02 16.67 -2.63
CA GLN A 269 -3.84 17.04 -4.03
C GLN A 269 -2.62 17.95 -4.27
N GLN A 270 -2.27 18.79 -3.29
CA GLN A 270 -1.12 19.69 -3.38
C GLN A 270 0.22 18.97 -3.15
N GLY A 271 0.20 17.74 -2.62
CA GLY A 271 1.40 16.99 -2.22
C GLY A 271 1.82 17.24 -0.77
N MET A 272 0.98 17.91 0.02
CA MET A 272 1.20 18.04 1.46
C MET A 272 0.83 16.73 2.14
N ALA A 273 1.80 16.17 2.84
CA ALA A 273 1.64 14.94 3.60
C ALA A 273 1.41 15.23 5.09
N GLN A 274 0.64 14.37 5.76
CA GLN A 274 0.41 14.40 7.21
C GLN A 274 0.46 12.99 7.77
N VAL A 275 1.09 12.83 8.94
CA VAL A 275 1.04 11.55 9.68
C VAL A 275 -0.18 11.53 10.58
N MET A 276 -0.99 10.49 10.45
CA MET A 276 -2.15 10.22 11.30
C MET A 276 -1.98 8.85 11.97
N ALA A 277 -1.73 8.80 13.28
CA ALA A 277 -1.70 7.55 14.06
C ALA A 277 -2.81 7.42 15.12
N ASN A 278 -3.24 6.20 15.41
CA ASN A 278 -4.15 5.89 16.52
C ASN A 278 -3.46 6.15 17.87
N GLU A 279 -2.18 5.83 17.95
CA GLU A 279 -1.34 6.08 19.12
C GLU A 279 -0.56 7.40 19.00
N ARG A 280 -0.08 7.92 20.14
CA ARG A 280 0.60 9.22 20.19
C ARG A 280 1.97 9.20 19.50
N ASP A 281 2.66 8.07 19.54
CA ASP A 281 4.03 7.90 19.06
C ASP A 281 4.16 7.22 17.70
N GLY A 282 3.03 6.79 17.11
CA GLY A 282 2.97 6.31 15.74
C GLY A 282 3.60 7.31 14.76
N SER A 283 4.48 6.80 13.90
CA SER A 283 5.36 7.61 13.07
C SER A 283 5.44 7.08 11.64
N ALA A 284 5.83 7.98 10.74
CA ALA A 284 6.38 7.62 9.44
C ALA A 284 7.86 8.05 9.38
N TYR A 285 8.64 7.34 8.58
CA TYR A 285 10.07 7.54 8.40
C TYR A 285 10.35 7.82 6.93
N LEU A 286 11.05 8.90 6.66
CA LEU A 286 11.55 9.21 5.33
C LEU A 286 13.04 8.90 5.30
N ILE A 287 13.47 8.00 4.41
CA ILE A 287 14.86 7.55 4.32
C ILE A 287 15.35 7.85 2.92
N LEU A 288 16.19 8.88 2.81
CA LEU A 288 16.71 9.34 1.54
C LEU A 288 18.13 8.85 1.31
N GLY A 289 18.34 8.26 0.12
CA GLY A 289 19.64 8.11 -0.51
C GLY A 289 19.72 8.95 -1.78
N ASP A 290 20.79 9.73 -1.91
CA ASP A 290 21.01 10.71 -2.97
C ASP A 290 22.40 10.63 -3.61
N HIS A 291 23.13 9.54 -3.33
CA HIS A 291 24.45 9.24 -3.89
C HIS A 291 24.68 7.72 -3.95
N GLN A 292 25.71 7.30 -4.68
CA GLN A 292 26.00 5.87 -4.85
C GLN A 292 26.51 5.24 -3.54
N PRO A 293 26.05 4.01 -3.19
CA PRO A 293 26.58 3.27 -2.04
C PRO A 293 28.05 2.88 -2.26
N GLU A 294 28.83 2.79 -1.18
CA GLU A 294 30.23 2.34 -1.27
C GLU A 294 30.35 0.85 -1.63
N VAL A 295 29.44 0.01 -1.11
CA VAL A 295 29.36 -1.44 -1.42
C VAL A 295 27.90 -1.85 -1.48
N CYS A 296 27.42 -2.24 -2.66
CA CYS A 296 26.12 -2.87 -2.85
C CYS A 296 26.26 -3.89 -3.99
N GLU A 297 26.51 -5.15 -3.62
CA GLU A 297 26.86 -6.23 -4.53
C GLU A 297 26.36 -7.56 -3.97
N ARG A 298 26.10 -8.53 -4.84
CA ARG A 298 25.69 -9.88 -4.44
C ARG A 298 26.71 -10.56 -3.52
N ASN A 299 26.23 -11.27 -2.51
CA ASN A 299 27.01 -11.99 -1.49
C ASN A 299 27.97 -11.08 -0.70
N LYS A 300 27.68 -9.78 -0.60
CA LYS A 300 28.52 -8.83 0.15
C LYS A 300 27.66 -7.95 1.06
N PRO A 301 28.04 -7.80 2.34
CA PRO A 301 27.34 -6.91 3.25
C PRO A 301 27.36 -5.45 2.77
N LEU A 302 26.19 -4.81 2.81
CA LEU A 302 25.98 -3.43 2.38
C LEU A 302 26.91 -2.46 3.12
N SER A 303 27.47 -1.50 2.39
CA SER A 303 28.04 -0.28 2.96
C SER A 303 27.50 0.91 2.18
N PHE A 304 26.78 1.78 2.88
CA PHE A 304 26.21 3.01 2.34
C PHE A 304 26.15 4.04 3.47
N SER A 305 26.99 5.08 3.37
CA SER A 305 27.03 6.16 4.34
C SER A 305 25.99 7.25 4.11
N ASN A 306 25.69 8.00 5.18
CA ASN A 306 24.98 9.28 5.14
C ASN A 306 23.56 9.27 4.54
N TYR A 307 22.77 8.23 4.81
CA TYR A 307 21.31 8.33 4.60
C TYR A 307 20.77 9.49 5.43
N ARG A 308 19.86 10.28 4.84
CA ARG A 308 19.12 11.29 5.59
C ARG A 308 17.80 10.69 6.03
N VAL A 309 17.57 10.66 7.34
CA VAL A 309 16.38 10.07 7.94
C VAL A 309 15.57 11.12 8.68
N TRP A 310 14.29 11.25 8.35
CA TRP A 310 13.33 12.04 9.11
C TRP A 310 12.38 11.08 9.82
N ARG A 311 12.09 11.34 11.10
CA ARG A 311 10.96 10.73 11.80
C ARG A 311 9.84 11.76 11.89
N VAL A 312 8.75 11.50 11.19
CA VAL A 312 7.55 12.34 11.17
C VAL A 312 6.52 11.70 12.09
N ARG A 313 6.20 12.38 13.19
CA ARG A 313 5.27 11.90 14.22
C ARG A 313 3.83 12.29 13.90
N ASN A 314 2.90 11.61 14.56
CA ASN A 314 1.48 11.93 14.55
C ASN A 314 1.19 13.44 14.61
N GLY A 315 0.39 13.92 13.64
CA GLY A 315 -0.03 15.31 13.49
C GLY A 315 0.94 16.19 12.69
N GLN A 316 2.20 15.80 12.53
CA GLN A 316 3.16 16.59 11.76
C GLN A 316 2.87 16.53 10.26
N THR A 317 3.16 17.64 9.58
CA THR A 317 2.95 17.83 8.14
C THR A 317 4.25 18.21 7.44
N PHE A 318 4.36 17.86 6.16
CA PHE A 318 5.48 18.26 5.31
C PHE A 318 5.08 18.24 3.84
N ASP A 319 5.81 18.97 2.99
CA ASP A 319 5.66 18.88 1.54
C ASP A 319 6.45 17.67 1.03
N LEU A 320 5.77 16.65 0.51
CA LEU A 320 6.44 15.43 0.01
C LEU A 320 7.20 15.71 -1.31
N LYS A 321 6.77 16.69 -2.11
CA LYS A 321 7.49 17.11 -3.32
C LYS A 321 8.79 17.83 -2.97
N ASN A 322 8.77 18.56 -1.85
CA ASN A 322 9.91 19.32 -1.33
C ASN A 322 10.21 18.91 0.12
N ILE A 323 10.66 17.67 0.31
CA ILE A 323 10.96 17.16 1.66
C ILE A 323 11.90 18.11 2.43
N PRO A 324 11.70 18.27 3.76
CA PRO A 324 12.43 19.26 4.55
C PRO A 324 13.95 19.16 4.37
N ALA A 325 14.64 20.29 4.20
CA ALA A 325 16.10 20.31 4.07
C ALA A 325 16.83 20.19 5.41
N THR A 326 16.12 20.32 6.53
CA THR A 326 16.63 20.28 7.91
C THR A 326 15.95 19.17 8.71
N ASP A 327 16.34 19.02 9.99
CA ASP A 327 15.69 18.15 10.98
C ASP A 327 15.74 16.64 10.67
N TYR A 328 16.56 16.24 9.69
CA TYR A 328 17.00 14.87 9.56
C TYR A 328 18.16 14.57 10.51
N TYR A 329 18.28 13.30 10.86
CA TYR A 329 19.51 12.71 11.40
C TYR A 329 20.13 11.81 10.34
N GLN A 330 21.42 11.57 10.48
CA GLN A 330 22.15 10.69 9.57
C GLN A 330 22.27 9.30 10.14
N VAL A 331 22.03 8.31 9.29
CA VAL A 331 22.28 6.89 9.58
C VAL A 331 23.14 6.34 8.46
N SER A 332 24.08 5.46 8.79
CA SER A 332 24.94 4.79 7.81
C SER A 332 24.89 3.28 8.02
N VAL A 333 25.08 2.52 6.96
CA VAL A 333 25.34 1.08 7.02
C VAL A 333 26.81 0.86 6.71
N LYS A 334 27.53 0.09 7.53
CA LYS A 334 28.92 -0.30 7.31
C LYS A 334 29.07 -1.80 7.49
N ARG A 335 29.42 -2.50 6.40
CA ARG A 335 29.58 -3.96 6.37
C ARG A 335 28.37 -4.69 6.97
N GLY A 336 27.17 -4.32 6.52
CA GLY A 336 25.90 -4.89 6.95
C GLY A 336 25.43 -4.47 8.34
N ARG A 337 26.08 -3.49 8.98
CA ARG A 337 25.70 -3.01 10.32
C ARG A 337 25.30 -1.55 10.28
N ILE A 338 24.15 -1.24 10.86
CA ILE A 338 23.68 0.13 11.02
C ILE A 338 24.55 0.85 12.07
N SER A 339 24.91 2.11 11.81
CA SER A 339 25.82 2.90 12.65
C SER A 339 25.20 3.37 13.96
N SER A 340 23.87 3.45 14.02
CA SER A 340 23.12 3.79 15.23
C SER A 340 22.70 2.53 15.98
N SER A 341 22.76 2.55 17.32
CA SER A 341 22.19 1.50 18.17
C SER A 341 20.67 1.50 18.18
N ASN A 342 20.03 2.60 17.78
CA ASN A 342 18.60 2.68 17.53
C ASN A 342 18.36 3.61 16.34
N PRO A 343 18.18 3.08 15.13
CA PRO A 343 18.05 3.92 13.95
C PRO A 343 16.68 4.58 13.81
N TYR A 344 15.72 4.32 14.70
CA TYR A 344 14.38 4.96 14.72
C TYR A 344 14.34 6.20 15.64
N ARG A 345 15.46 6.53 16.28
CA ARG A 345 15.59 7.70 17.16
C ARG A 345 16.78 8.53 16.71
N GLY A 346 16.48 9.70 16.16
CA GLY A 346 17.44 10.75 15.86
C GLY A 346 17.86 11.55 17.08
#